data_AF-A0A699JGI1-F1
#
_entry.id   AF-A0A699JGI1-F1
#
_cell.length_a   1.000
_cell.length_b   1.000
_cell.length_c   1.000
_cell.angle_alpha   90.00
_cell.angle_beta   90.00
_cell.angle_gamma   90.00
#
_symmetry.space_group_name_H-M   'P 1'
#
loop_
_entity.id
_entity.type
_entity.pdbx_description
1 polymer ?
#
loop_
_entity_poly.entity_id
_entity_poly.type
_entity_poly.pdbx_seq_one_letter_code
_entity_poly.pdbx_strand_id
1 'polypeptide(L)'
;MNVVPVSGPNTLPVIYDRGLLGVMHDWCEAFDTYPRTYDLLHAAGLFSVEQKRCNISSIMLEMNRILGPGGRVYIRDSILVMDELQEIGKAIGWHVTMRDTSEGPHASYRILICDKRLR
;
A
#
# COMPACT_ATOMS: atom_id res chain seq x y z
N MET A 1 0.80 -6.70 -10.16
CA MET A 1 2.04 -6.09 -10.68
C MET A 1 2.99 -5.84 -9.52
N ASN A 2 4.28 -6.13 -9.64
CA ASN A 2 5.26 -5.80 -8.59
C ASN A 2 5.76 -4.37 -8.77
N VAL A 3 5.91 -3.62 -7.69
CA VAL A 3 6.36 -2.23 -7.73
C VAL A 3 7.51 -2.06 -6.76
N VAL A 4 8.63 -1.53 -7.24
CA VAL A 4 9.79 -1.19 -6.44
C VAL A 4 9.81 0.34 -6.27
N PRO A 5 9.70 0.88 -5.05
CA PRO A 5 9.79 2.33 -4.83
C PRO A 5 11.19 2.86 -5.19
N VAL A 6 11.26 4.03 -5.82
CA VAL A 6 12.54 4.70 -6.14
C VAL A 6 13.37 5.05 -4.90
N SER A 7 12.73 5.16 -3.73
CA SER A 7 13.37 5.47 -2.44
C SER A 7 14.10 4.28 -1.81
N GLY A 8 13.89 3.07 -2.34
CA GLY A 8 14.43 1.84 -1.79
C GLY A 8 15.54 1.21 -2.65
N PRO A 9 16.14 0.11 -2.18
CA PRO A 9 17.07 -0.68 -2.99
C PRO A 9 16.39 -1.21 -4.25
N ASN A 10 17.10 -1.16 -5.39
CA ASN A 10 16.58 -1.68 -6.65
C ASN A 10 16.54 -3.22 -6.64
N THR A 11 15.36 -3.78 -6.38
CA THR A 11 15.11 -5.23 -6.36
C THR A 11 14.53 -5.78 -7.67
N LEU A 12 14.36 -4.94 -8.70
CA LEU A 12 13.83 -5.37 -10.01
C LEU A 12 14.62 -6.53 -10.64
N PRO A 13 15.97 -6.58 -10.61
CA PRO A 13 16.70 -7.72 -11.15
C PRO A 13 16.25 -9.04 -10.50
N VAL A 14 16.08 -9.04 -9.19
CA VAL A 14 15.65 -10.23 -8.42
C VAL A 14 14.19 -10.61 -8.71
N ILE A 15 13.35 -9.66 -9.12
CA ILE A 15 11.97 -9.91 -9.56
C ILE A 15 11.98 -10.56 -10.96
N TYR A 16 12.79 -10.03 -11.87
CA TYR A 16 12.93 -10.54 -13.24
C TYR A 16 13.57 -11.92 -13.29
N ASP A 17 14.57 -12.20 -12.45
CA ASP A 17 15.19 -13.52 -12.33
C ASP A 17 14.19 -14.62 -11.92
N ARG A 18 13.09 -14.23 -11.26
CA ARG A 18 11.97 -15.12 -10.90
C ARG A 18 10.88 -15.20 -11.97
N GLY A 19 11.07 -14.57 -13.12
CA GLY A 19 10.10 -14.55 -14.22
C GLY A 19 8.86 -13.68 -13.95
N LEU A 20 8.93 -12.75 -13.00
CA LEU A 20 7.81 -11.89 -12.63
C LEU A 20 7.93 -10.51 -13.29
N LEU A 21 6.79 -9.86 -13.56
CA LEU A 21 6.77 -8.48 -14.04
C LEU A 21 6.87 -7.50 -12.87
N GLY A 22 7.69 -6.47 -13.05
CA GLY A 22 7.92 -5.43 -12.07
C GLY A 22 8.16 -4.07 -12.72
N VAL A 23 7.92 -3.00 -11.98
CA VAL A 23 8.23 -1.62 -12.40
C VAL A 23 8.84 -0.86 -11.23
N MET A 24 9.71 0.09 -11.53
CA MET A 24 10.18 1.05 -10.54
C MET A 24 9.27 2.29 -10.61
N HIS A 25 8.76 2.75 -9.47
CA HIS A 25 7.80 3.85 -9.43
C HIS A 25 8.07 4.81 -8.27
N ASP A 26 7.82 6.10 -8.48
CA ASP A 26 7.80 7.10 -7.42
C ASP A 26 6.40 7.23 -6.85
N TRP A 27 6.16 6.73 -5.65
CA TRP A 27 4.85 6.77 -5.01
C TRP A 27 4.39 8.18 -4.60
N CYS A 28 5.28 9.18 -4.71
CA CYS A 28 4.89 10.58 -4.60
C CYS A 28 4.21 11.11 -5.88
N GLU A 29 4.28 10.36 -6.97
CA GLU A 29 3.64 10.65 -8.25
C GLU A 29 2.51 9.65 -8.56
N ALA A 30 1.56 10.08 -9.38
CA ALA A 30 0.46 9.22 -9.82
C ALA A 30 0.97 8.08 -10.71
N PHE A 31 0.37 6.89 -10.61
CA PHE A 31 0.67 5.79 -11.52
C PHE A 31 0.14 6.09 -12.92
N ASP A 32 0.95 5.78 -13.92
CA ASP A 32 0.53 5.74 -15.32
C ASP A 32 -0.29 4.46 -15.61
N THR A 33 -1.41 4.32 -14.90
CA THR A 33 -2.38 3.25 -15.08
C THR A 33 -3.80 3.82 -15.02
N TYR A 34 -4.72 3.13 -15.67
CA TYR A 34 -6.12 3.49 -15.62
C TYR A 34 -6.68 3.36 -14.19
N PRO A 35 -7.61 4.23 -13.78
CA PRO A 35 -8.34 4.03 -12.53
C PRO A 35 -9.00 2.65 -12.52
N ARG A 36 -9.14 2.05 -11.33
CA ARG A 36 -9.85 0.76 -11.14
C ARG A 36 -9.23 -0.42 -11.92
N THR A 37 -7.90 -0.46 -12.04
CA THR A 37 -7.16 -1.54 -12.73
C THR A 37 -6.97 -2.79 -11.85
N TYR A 38 -6.91 -2.63 -10.52
CA TYR A 38 -6.55 -3.72 -9.61
C TYR A 38 -7.66 -4.06 -8.62
N ASP A 39 -7.89 -5.34 -8.38
CA ASP A 39 -8.82 -5.81 -7.33
C ASP A 39 -8.13 -6.02 -5.98
N LEU A 40 -6.80 -6.13 -5.97
CA LEU A 40 -6.00 -6.36 -4.78
C LEU A 40 -4.73 -5.49 -4.82
N LEU A 41 -4.49 -4.77 -3.73
CA LEU A 41 -3.22 -4.08 -3.49
C LEU A 41 -2.56 -4.64 -2.23
N HIS A 42 -1.26 -4.86 -2.29
CA HIS A 42 -0.46 -5.27 -1.15
C HIS A 42 0.75 -4.33 -1.01
N ALA A 43 0.86 -3.66 0.13
CA ALA A 43 1.94 -2.75 0.46
C ALA A 43 2.67 -3.25 1.72
N ALA A 44 3.99 -3.36 1.64
CA ALA A 44 4.84 -3.81 2.75
C ALA A 44 5.92 -2.78 3.03
N GLY A 45 5.82 -2.08 4.17
CA GLY A 45 6.75 -1.03 4.59
C GLY A 45 6.76 0.21 3.70
N LEU A 46 5.79 0.35 2.79
CA LEU A 46 5.74 1.44 1.82
C LEU A 46 5.66 2.81 2.50
N PHE A 47 4.78 2.94 3.49
CA PHE A 47 4.50 4.23 4.12
C PHE A 47 5.63 4.64 5.06
N SER A 48 6.23 3.71 5.80
CA SER A 48 7.42 4.00 6.61
C SER A 48 8.59 4.55 5.78
N VAL A 49 8.72 4.09 4.53
CA VAL A 49 9.76 4.55 3.59
C VAL A 49 9.39 5.91 2.99
N GLU A 50 8.18 6.04 2.45
CA GLU A 50 7.79 7.21 1.66
C GLU A 50 7.31 8.43 2.48
N GLN A 51 6.90 8.24 3.76
CA GLN A 51 6.43 9.35 4.62
C GLN A 51 7.44 10.50 4.77
N LYS A 52 8.73 10.25 4.53
CA LYS A 52 9.79 11.27 4.59
C LYS A 52 9.89 12.10 3.30
N ARG A 53 9.32 11.61 2.19
CA ARG A 53 9.38 12.25 0.87
C ARG A 53 8.07 12.93 0.50
N CYS A 54 6.92 12.32 0.83
CA CYS A 54 5.61 12.87 0.53
C CYS A 54 4.54 12.44 1.54
N ASN A 55 3.36 13.07 1.42
CA ASN A 55 2.24 12.83 2.31
C ASN A 55 1.61 11.45 2.06
N ILE A 56 1.43 10.68 3.14
CA ILE A 56 0.77 9.36 3.15
C ILE A 56 -0.61 9.41 2.50
N SER A 57 -1.35 10.51 2.70
CA SER A 57 -2.68 10.73 2.11
C SER A 57 -2.64 10.69 0.58
N SER A 58 -1.60 11.25 -0.05
CA SER A 58 -1.45 11.25 -1.51
C SER A 58 -1.29 9.82 -2.04
N ILE A 59 -0.47 9.01 -1.35
CA ILE A 59 -0.26 7.59 -1.69
C ILE A 59 -1.58 6.82 -1.55
N MET A 60 -2.32 7.01 -0.45
CA MET A 60 -3.60 6.33 -0.23
C MET A 60 -4.68 6.74 -1.24
N LEU A 61 -4.71 8.01 -1.65
CA LEU A 61 -5.61 8.49 -2.70
C LEU A 61 -5.29 7.84 -4.05
N GLU A 62 -4.00 7.68 -4.35
CA GLU A 62 -3.56 7.01 -5.58
C GLU A 62 -3.91 5.52 -5.56
N MET A 63 -3.66 4.84 -4.43
CA MET A 63 -4.13 3.46 -4.21
C MET A 63 -5.65 3.36 -4.39
N ASN A 64 -6.42 4.32 -3.87
CA ASN A 64 -7.86 4.36 -4.05
C ASN A 64 -8.28 4.61 -5.51
N ARG A 65 -7.53 5.39 -6.28
CA ARG A 65 -7.80 5.63 -7.71
C ARG A 65 -7.65 4.33 -8.52
N ILE A 66 -6.56 3.60 -8.30
CA ILE A 66 -6.23 2.38 -9.07
C ILE A 66 -6.98 1.13 -8.59
N LEU A 67 -7.46 1.11 -7.35
CA LEU A 67 -8.26 0.01 -6.80
C LEU A 67 -9.69 0.02 -7.35
N GLY A 68 -10.13 -1.12 -7.86
CA GLY A 68 -11.47 -1.36 -8.38
C GLY A 68 -12.57 -1.31 -7.30
N PRO A 69 -13.84 -1.12 -7.70
CA PRO A 69 -14.98 -1.38 -6.81
C PRO A 69 -14.92 -2.80 -6.26
N GLY A 70 -15.15 -2.99 -4.96
CA GLY A 70 -15.07 -4.31 -4.32
C GLY A 70 -13.63 -4.79 -4.04
N GLY A 71 -12.63 -4.00 -4.42
CA GLY A 71 -11.23 -4.36 -4.21
C GLY A 71 -10.78 -4.29 -2.74
N ARG A 72 -9.67 -4.97 -2.44
CA ARG A 72 -9.08 -5.06 -1.11
C ARG A 72 -7.64 -4.55 -1.08
N VAL A 73 -7.24 -3.97 0.05
CA VAL A 73 -5.87 -3.54 0.31
C VAL A 73 -5.37 -4.22 1.58
N TYR A 74 -4.14 -4.73 1.51
CA TYR A 74 -3.37 -5.19 2.66
C TYR A 74 -2.15 -4.29 2.82
N ILE A 75 -2.02 -3.65 3.98
CA ILE A 75 -0.89 -2.79 4.32
C ILE A 75 -0.21 -3.40 5.54
N ARG A 76 1.01 -3.89 5.39
CA ARG A 76 1.87 -4.28 6.51
C ARG A 76 2.92 -3.19 6.72
N ASP A 77 2.81 -2.44 7.80
CA ASP A 77 3.71 -1.32 8.06
C ASP A 77 4.00 -1.13 9.56
N SER A 78 4.93 -0.23 9.87
CA SER A 78 5.34 0.10 11.24
C SER A 78 4.16 0.64 12.03
N ILE A 79 4.04 0.24 13.31
CA ILE A 79 3.01 0.75 14.23
C ILE A 79 2.93 2.29 14.26
N LEU A 80 4.03 2.98 13.97
CA LEU A 80 4.13 4.44 13.98
C LEU A 80 3.24 5.13 12.94
N VAL A 81 2.89 4.45 11.84
CA VAL A 81 2.07 5.02 10.75
C VAL A 81 0.64 4.46 10.71
N MET A 82 0.35 3.43 11.52
CA MET A 82 -0.89 2.65 11.40
C MET A 82 -2.15 3.44 11.77
N ASP A 83 -2.06 4.31 12.78
CA ASP A 83 -3.20 5.10 13.24
C ASP A 83 -3.60 6.12 12.17
N GLU A 84 -2.63 6.83 11.58
CA GLU A 84 -2.85 7.76 10.48
C GLU A 84 -3.45 7.06 9.25
N LEU A 85 -2.90 5.91 8.86
CA LEU A 85 -3.44 5.10 7.76
C LEU A 85 -4.89 4.67 8.01
N GLN A 86 -5.22 4.33 9.25
CA GLN A 86 -6.58 3.95 9.62
C GLN A 86 -7.54 5.14 9.52
N GLU A 87 -7.14 6.33 9.95
CA GLU A 87 -7.94 7.55 9.85
C GLU A 87 -8.20 7.94 8.40
N ILE A 88 -7.15 8.00 7.58
CA ILE A 88 -7.26 8.32 6.15
C ILE A 88 -8.11 7.26 5.43
N GLY A 89 -7.89 5.98 5.70
CA GLY A 89 -8.66 4.87 5.13
C GLY A 89 -10.15 4.99 5.39
N LYS A 90 -10.53 5.37 6.61
CA LYS A 90 -11.94 5.67 6.94
C LYS A 90 -12.45 6.91 6.21
N ALA A 91 -11.65 7.97 6.14
CA ALA A 91 -12.02 9.23 5.48
C ALA A 91 -12.29 9.07 3.98
N ILE A 92 -11.51 8.23 3.27
CA ILE A 92 -11.74 7.90 1.85
C ILE A 92 -12.88 6.90 1.63
N GLY A 93 -13.49 6.40 2.71
CA GLY A 93 -14.65 5.51 2.68
C GLY A 93 -14.31 4.03 2.56
N TRP A 94 -13.08 3.61 2.87
CA TRP A 94 -12.76 2.19 3.02
C TRP A 94 -13.27 1.65 4.36
N HIS A 95 -13.63 0.37 4.36
CA HIS A 95 -13.87 -0.36 5.60
C HIS A 95 -12.54 -0.93 6.10
N VAL A 96 -12.06 -0.44 7.25
CA VAL A 96 -10.70 -0.70 7.74
C VAL A 96 -10.74 -1.61 8.96
N THR A 97 -9.89 -2.63 8.99
CA THR A 97 -9.68 -3.53 10.13
C THR A 97 -8.19 -3.70 10.38
N MET A 98 -7.74 -3.45 11.62
CA MET A 98 -6.36 -3.69 12.05
C MET A 98 -6.21 -5.10 12.63
N ARG A 99 -5.10 -5.76 12.32
CA ARG A 99 -4.74 -7.10 12.79
C ARG A 99 -3.28 -7.18 13.23
N ASP A 100 -3.02 -8.04 14.19
CA ASP A 100 -1.66 -8.38 14.61
C ASP A 100 -0.98 -9.25 13.55
N THR A 101 0.34 -9.17 13.48
CA THR A 101 1.16 -10.11 12.71
C THR A 101 1.32 -11.43 13.48
N SER A 102 1.90 -12.44 12.84
CA SER A 102 2.26 -13.70 13.49
C SER A 102 3.28 -13.52 14.64
N GLU A 103 3.96 -12.38 14.70
CA GLU A 103 4.91 -12.01 15.77
C GLU A 103 4.19 -11.60 17.07
N GLY A 104 2.86 -11.41 17.02
CA GLY A 104 2.02 -11.16 18.18
C GLY A 104 1.77 -9.68 18.50
N PRO A 105 1.19 -9.38 19.68
CA PRO A 105 0.73 -8.04 20.02
C PRO A 105 1.86 -7.04 20.29
N HIS A 106 3.09 -7.48 20.51
CA HIS A 106 4.24 -6.60 20.78
C HIS A 106 5.12 -6.37 19.54
N ALA A 107 4.69 -6.82 18.36
CA ALA A 107 5.42 -6.60 17.12
C ALA A 107 5.48 -5.11 16.76
N SER A 108 6.60 -4.69 16.17
CA SER A 108 6.77 -3.33 15.64
C SER A 108 5.99 -3.08 14.35
N TYR A 109 5.35 -4.11 13.80
CA TYR A 109 4.55 -4.06 12.57
C TYR A 109 3.14 -4.57 12.82
N ARG A 110 2.18 -4.01 12.08
CA ARG A 110 0.77 -4.43 12.06
C ARG A 110 0.27 -4.58 10.63
N ILE A 111 -0.88 -5.23 10.49
CA ILE A 111 -1.55 -5.39 9.19
C ILE A 111 -2.86 -4.60 9.22
N LEU A 112 -2.99 -3.66 8.29
CA LEU A 112 -4.24 -2.99 7.98
C LEU A 112 -4.90 -3.69 6.79
N ILE A 113 -6.12 -4.12 6.98
CA ILE A 113 -6.96 -4.70 5.93
C ILE A 113 -8.04 -3.68 5.60
N CYS A 114 -8.11 -3.27 4.34
CA CYS A 114 -9.08 -2.27 3.88
C CYS A 114 -9.93 -2.83 2.74
N ASP A 115 -11.25 -2.71 2.85
CA ASP A 115 -12.19 -3.09 1.81
C ASP A 115 -12.83 -1.85 1.17
N LYS A 116 -12.71 -1.72 -0.15
CA LYS A 116 -13.39 -0.69 -0.94
C LYS A 116 -14.75 -1.23 -1.38
N ARG A 117 -15.80 -0.89 -0.64
CA ARG A 117 -17.16 -1.40 -0.92
C ARG A 117 -17.65 -0.98 -2.31
N LEU A 118 -18.41 -1.87 -2.94
CA LEU A 118 -19.22 -1.56 -4.12
C LEU A 118 -20.23 -0.48 -3.69
N ARG A 119 -20.08 0.74 -4.20
CA ARG A 119 -21.14 1.75 -4.12
C ARG A 119 -22.02 1.62 -5.34
#